data_AF-A0AAN7H7K3-F1
#
_entry.id   AF-A0AAN7H7K3-F1
#
_cell.length_a   1.000
_cell.length_b   1.000
_cell.length_c   1.000
_cell.angle_alpha   90.00
_cell.angle_beta   90.00
_cell.angle_gamma   90.00
#
_symmetry.space_group_name_H-M   'P 1'
#
loop_
_entity.id
_entity.type
_entity.pdbx_description
1 polymer ?
#
loop_
_entity_poly.entity_id
_entity_poly.type
_entity_poly.pdbx_seq_one_letter_code
_entity_poly.pdbx_strand_id
1 'polypeptide(L)'
;MGTFSRTSATTSCSALSRTAQSTAAKIQSVLSTGDVGDDALRKQLSVASARLELFRHHADQLGRCVADAPAVDLQLGDSLTWILADCSNALQSVADRLEPGTGGLDGDAVFLFENFVAACSRFFVLGSQLLIMETEQEQHSKLADRSASVIVAAAHGACHRLLAFNYATEN
;
A
#
# COMPACT_ATOMS: atom_id res chain seq x y z
N MET A 1 3.35 -22.80 -6.20
CA MET A 1 3.44 -21.37 -6.59
C MET A 1 2.30 -21.09 -7.53
N GLY A 2 1.45 -20.11 -7.20
CA GLY A 2 0.35 -19.71 -8.09
C GLY A 2 0.90 -18.83 -9.20
N THR A 3 0.59 -19.13 -10.44
CA THR A 3 0.96 -18.31 -11.59
C THR A 3 0.36 -16.91 -11.47
N PHE A 4 1.17 -15.87 -11.74
CA PHE A 4 0.71 -14.49 -11.77
C PHE A 4 -0.52 -14.33 -12.67
N SER A 5 -1.51 -13.57 -12.18
CA SER A 5 -2.77 -13.32 -12.88
C SER A 5 -3.01 -11.83 -13.00
N ARG A 6 -3.00 -11.32 -14.23
CA ARG A 6 -3.30 -9.90 -14.52
C ARG A 6 -4.64 -9.49 -13.96
N THR A 7 -5.70 -10.27 -14.19
CA THR A 7 -7.04 -10.00 -13.66
C THR A 7 -7.06 -9.91 -12.14
N SER A 8 -6.32 -10.78 -11.45
CA SER A 8 -6.25 -10.76 -9.99
C SER A 8 -5.50 -9.54 -9.49
N ALA A 9 -4.38 -9.19 -10.14
CA ALA A 9 -3.58 -8.03 -9.80
C ALA A 9 -4.32 -6.70 -10.07
N THR A 10 -5.00 -6.56 -11.21
CA THR A 10 -5.82 -5.38 -11.52
C THR A 10 -6.98 -5.24 -10.53
N THR A 11 -7.66 -6.34 -10.21
CA THR A 11 -8.72 -6.37 -9.19
C THR A 11 -8.21 -5.94 -7.83
N SER A 12 -7.04 -6.44 -7.43
CA SER A 12 -6.39 -6.08 -6.16
C SER A 12 -6.02 -4.60 -6.12
N CYS A 13 -5.48 -4.05 -7.21
CA CYS A 13 -5.19 -2.61 -7.33
C CYS A 13 -6.46 -1.77 -7.17
N SER A 14 -7.57 -2.15 -7.84
CA SER A 14 -8.85 -1.45 -7.68
C SER A 14 -9.42 -1.57 -6.27
N ALA A 15 -9.27 -2.72 -5.61
CA ALA A 15 -9.68 -2.90 -4.22
C ALA A 15 -8.88 -2.01 -3.28
N LEU A 16 -7.54 -2.01 -3.40
CA LEU A 16 -6.64 -1.14 -2.65
C LEU A 16 -6.99 0.33 -2.82
N SER A 17 -7.25 0.76 -4.06
CA SER A 17 -7.67 2.13 -4.36
C SER A 17 -8.95 2.54 -3.63
N ARG A 18 -9.98 1.68 -3.67
CA ARG A 18 -11.25 1.92 -2.94
C ARG A 18 -11.06 1.93 -1.43
N THR A 19 -10.30 0.97 -0.88
CA THR A 19 -10.04 0.92 0.56
C THR A 19 -9.23 2.13 1.00
N ALA A 20 -8.25 2.57 0.22
CA ALA A 20 -7.46 3.77 0.52
C ALA A 20 -8.33 5.02 0.54
N GLN A 21 -9.21 5.19 -0.45
CA GLN A 21 -10.18 6.29 -0.50
C GLN A 21 -11.12 6.29 0.71
N SER A 22 -11.68 5.13 1.05
CA SER A 22 -12.58 4.99 2.19
C SER A 22 -11.85 5.30 3.51
N THR A 23 -10.62 4.81 3.65
CA THR A 23 -9.76 5.06 4.83
C THR A 23 -9.43 6.55 4.97
N ALA A 24 -9.09 7.23 3.86
CA ALA A 24 -8.82 8.66 3.87
C ALA A 24 -10.06 9.47 4.27
N ALA A 25 -11.24 9.09 3.76
CA ALA A 25 -12.50 9.72 4.14
C ALA A 25 -12.84 9.52 5.63
N LYS A 26 -12.58 8.33 6.18
CA LYS A 26 -12.73 8.06 7.63
C LYS A 26 -11.81 8.96 8.46
N ILE A 27 -10.53 9.05 8.10
CA ILE A 27 -9.57 9.94 8.77
C ILE A 27 -10.06 11.39 8.71
N GLN A 28 -10.52 11.84 7.54
CA GLN A 28 -11.02 13.21 7.38
C GLN A 28 -12.26 13.49 8.24
N SER A 29 -13.16 12.50 8.38
CA SER A 29 -14.31 12.59 9.29
C SER A 29 -13.86 12.75 10.74
N VAL A 30 -12.89 11.95 11.20
CA VAL A 30 -12.32 12.04 12.56
C VAL A 30 -11.66 13.41 12.80
N LEU A 31 -10.97 13.96 11.82
CA LEU A 31 -10.37 15.30 11.91
C LEU A 31 -11.44 16.39 12.00
N SER A 32 -12.57 16.24 11.31
CA SER A 32 -13.65 17.24 11.28
C SER A 32 -14.57 17.22 12.51
N THR A 33 -14.73 16.09 13.19
CA THR A 33 -15.55 15.99 14.41
C THR A 33 -14.88 16.57 15.65
N GLY A 34 -13.60 16.94 15.58
CA GLY A 34 -12.90 17.68 16.64
C GLY A 34 -12.47 16.83 17.85
N ASP A 35 -12.69 15.52 17.82
CA ASP A 35 -12.44 14.60 18.95
C ASP A 35 -10.96 14.17 19.07
N VAL A 36 -10.10 14.69 18.19
CA VAL A 36 -8.64 14.49 18.29
C VAL A 36 -8.08 15.55 19.23
N GLY A 37 -7.97 15.22 20.52
CA GLY A 37 -7.48 16.13 21.57
C GLY A 37 -5.99 16.49 21.50
N ASP A 38 -5.22 15.83 20.62
CA ASP A 38 -3.79 16.07 20.40
C ASP A 38 -3.52 16.67 19.00
N ASP A 39 -3.00 17.89 18.97
CA ASP A 39 -2.64 18.59 17.73
C ASP A 39 -1.53 17.88 16.92
N ALA A 40 -0.61 17.17 17.59
CA ALA A 40 0.42 16.40 16.92
C ALA A 40 -0.20 15.21 16.17
N LEU A 41 -1.06 14.44 16.85
CA LEU A 41 -1.83 13.35 16.24
C LEU A 41 -2.72 13.85 15.11
N ARG A 42 -3.40 15.00 15.30
CA ARG A 42 -4.22 15.64 14.25
C ARG A 42 -3.39 15.95 12.99
N LYS A 43 -2.18 16.50 13.16
CA LYS A 43 -1.27 16.78 12.05
C LYS A 43 -0.82 15.49 11.35
N GLN A 44 -0.48 14.45 12.11
CA GLN A 44 -0.09 13.16 11.55
C GLN A 44 -1.24 12.52 10.75
N LEU A 45 -2.45 12.52 11.30
CA LEU A 45 -3.65 12.03 10.61
C LEU A 45 -3.93 12.80 9.31
N SER A 46 -3.76 14.13 9.31
CA SER A 46 -3.89 14.93 8.08
C SER A 46 -2.85 14.53 7.02
N VAL A 47 -1.59 14.31 7.42
CA VAL A 47 -0.53 13.83 6.52
C VAL A 47 -0.83 12.42 6.00
N ALA A 48 -1.29 11.53 6.87
CA ALA A 48 -1.67 10.16 6.51
C ALA A 48 -2.81 10.13 5.48
N SER A 49 -3.82 10.99 5.64
CA SER A 49 -4.91 11.14 4.67
C SER A 49 -4.40 11.59 3.29
N ALA A 50 -3.52 12.60 3.23
CA ALA A 50 -2.92 13.04 1.97
C ALA A 50 -2.06 11.94 1.30
N ARG A 51 -1.34 11.15 2.10
CA ARG A 51 -0.54 10.02 1.58
C ARG A 51 -1.39 8.88 1.07
N LEU A 52 -2.55 8.62 1.68
CA LEU A 52 -3.52 7.64 1.19
C LEU A 52 -4.05 8.00 -0.19
N GLU A 53 -4.32 9.28 -0.45
CA GLU A 53 -4.71 9.75 -1.78
C GLU A 53 -3.61 9.52 -2.82
N LEU A 54 -2.35 9.79 -2.47
CA LEU A 54 -1.22 9.48 -3.34
C LEU A 54 -1.06 7.98 -3.59
N PHE A 55 -1.19 7.17 -2.55
CA PHE A 55 -1.17 5.70 -2.65
C PHE A 55 -2.29 5.18 -3.55
N ARG A 56 -3.50 5.71 -3.41
CA ARG A 56 -4.64 5.41 -4.27
C ARG A 56 -4.31 5.66 -5.73
N HIS A 57 -3.75 6.84 -6.04
CA HIS A 57 -3.33 7.17 -7.40
C HIS A 57 -2.28 6.20 -7.94
N HIS A 58 -1.29 5.81 -7.14
CA HIS A 58 -0.29 4.83 -7.56
C HIS A 58 -0.87 3.43 -7.74
N ALA A 59 -1.83 3.01 -6.90
CA ALA A 59 -2.53 1.73 -7.07
C ALA A 59 -3.35 1.71 -8.37
N ASP A 60 -4.09 2.78 -8.67
CA ASP A 60 -4.84 2.91 -9.92
C ASP A 60 -3.92 2.92 -11.15
N GLN A 61 -2.76 3.59 -11.05
CA GLN A 61 -1.76 3.61 -12.12
C GLN A 61 -1.18 2.21 -12.34
N LEU A 62 -0.77 1.53 -11.27
CA LEU A 62 -0.25 0.18 -11.33
C LEU A 62 -1.28 -0.76 -11.97
N GLY A 63 -2.55 -0.66 -11.56
CA GLY A 63 -3.64 -1.45 -12.14
C GLY A 63 -3.76 -1.28 -13.65
N ARG A 64 -3.66 -0.04 -14.16
CA ARG A 64 -3.64 0.21 -15.61
C ARG A 64 -2.40 -0.38 -16.28
N CYS A 65 -1.22 -0.15 -15.71
CA CYS A 65 0.02 -0.71 -16.24
C CYS A 65 -0.01 -2.24 -16.29
N VAL A 66 -0.57 -2.92 -15.28
CA VAL A 66 -0.73 -4.39 -15.29
C VAL A 66 -1.67 -4.85 -16.40
N ALA A 67 -2.78 -4.14 -16.62
CA ALA A 67 -3.74 -4.47 -17.66
C ALA A 67 -3.08 -4.39 -19.05
N ASP A 68 -2.34 -3.31 -19.29
CA ASP A 68 -1.81 -2.95 -20.59
C ASP A 68 -0.38 -3.46 -20.86
N ALA A 69 0.28 -4.08 -19.86
CA ALA A 69 1.68 -4.49 -19.98
C ALA A 69 1.94 -5.39 -21.20
N PRO A 70 2.96 -5.14 -22.03
CA PRO A 70 3.27 -6.03 -23.16
C PRO A 70 3.84 -7.38 -22.67
N ALA A 71 4.57 -7.37 -21.56
CA ALA A 71 5.16 -8.55 -20.93
C ALA A 71 5.17 -8.41 -19.41
N VAL A 72 5.25 -9.52 -18.69
CA VAL A 72 5.41 -9.53 -17.22
C VAL A 72 6.41 -10.62 -16.86
N ASP A 73 7.62 -10.20 -16.49
CA ASP A 73 8.66 -11.07 -15.96
C ASP A 73 8.14 -11.87 -14.74
N LEU A 74 8.60 -13.11 -14.60
CA LEU A 74 8.14 -14.02 -13.54
C LEU A 74 8.43 -13.46 -12.14
N GLN A 75 9.61 -12.89 -11.92
CA GLN A 75 9.99 -12.32 -10.63
C GLN A 75 9.19 -11.05 -10.32
N LEU A 76 8.89 -10.24 -11.34
CA LEU A 76 7.95 -9.12 -11.21
C LEU A 76 6.56 -9.60 -10.80
N GLY A 77 6.04 -10.61 -11.49
CA GLY A 77 4.73 -11.21 -11.22
C GLY A 77 4.62 -11.72 -9.79
N ASP A 78 5.59 -12.49 -9.33
CA ASP A 78 5.64 -13.00 -7.95
C ASP A 78 5.68 -11.85 -6.92
N SER A 79 6.51 -10.84 -7.16
CA SER A 79 6.62 -9.67 -6.28
C SER A 79 5.30 -8.89 -6.20
N LEU A 80 4.63 -8.69 -7.34
CA LEU A 80 3.31 -8.04 -7.39
C LEU A 80 2.27 -8.87 -6.64
N THR A 81 2.22 -10.18 -6.84
CA THR A 81 1.26 -11.05 -6.17
C THR A 81 1.38 -10.97 -4.65
N TRP A 82 2.58 -11.09 -4.10
CA TRP A 82 2.77 -11.05 -2.64
C TRP A 82 2.54 -9.65 -2.07
N ILE A 83 3.11 -8.61 -2.68
CA ILE A 83 2.99 -7.26 -2.12
C ILE A 83 1.55 -6.74 -2.21
N LEU A 84 0.79 -7.04 -3.27
CA LEU A 84 -0.61 -6.63 -3.36
C LEU A 84 -1.48 -7.32 -2.29
N ALA A 85 -1.20 -8.59 -1.98
CA ALA A 85 -1.89 -9.30 -0.90
C ALA A 85 -1.53 -8.70 0.46
N ASP A 86 -0.23 -8.51 0.73
CA ASP A 86 0.27 -7.92 1.97
C ASP A 86 -0.27 -6.51 2.19
N CYS A 87 -0.20 -5.64 1.17
CA CYS A 87 -0.72 -4.28 1.30
C CYS A 87 -2.25 -4.28 1.48
N SER A 88 -2.99 -5.24 0.91
CA SER A 88 -4.45 -5.33 1.13
C SER A 88 -4.79 -5.67 2.58
N ASN A 89 -4.13 -6.68 3.13
CA ASN A 89 -4.31 -7.09 4.53
C ASN A 89 -3.91 -5.96 5.48
N ALA A 90 -2.75 -5.34 5.25
CA ALA A 90 -2.24 -4.26 6.08
C ALA A 90 -3.16 -3.03 6.05
N LEU A 91 -3.61 -2.61 4.87
CA LEU A 91 -4.52 -1.47 4.74
C LEU A 91 -5.89 -1.75 5.37
N GLN A 92 -6.43 -2.95 5.21
CA GLN A 92 -7.69 -3.34 5.84
C GLN A 92 -7.60 -3.26 7.37
N SER A 93 -6.51 -3.78 7.95
CA SER A 93 -6.31 -3.74 9.41
C SER A 93 -6.28 -2.31 9.98
N VAL A 94 -5.81 -1.33 9.20
CA VAL A 94 -5.88 0.10 9.59
C VAL A 94 -7.28 0.65 9.41
N ALA A 95 -7.97 0.29 8.33
CA ALA A 95 -9.35 0.72 8.08
C ALA A 95 -10.32 0.27 9.18
N ASP A 96 -10.07 -0.90 9.77
CA ASP A 96 -10.87 -1.47 10.86
C ASP A 96 -10.63 -0.73 12.19
N ARG A 97 -9.41 -0.24 12.44
CA ARG A 97 -9.06 0.59 13.61
C ARG A 97 -9.64 1.99 13.60
N LEU A 98 -10.09 2.44 12.43
CA LEU A 98 -10.78 3.70 12.26
C LEU A 98 -12.30 3.58 12.46
N GLU A 99 -12.82 2.37 12.73
CA GLU A 99 -14.22 2.18 13.05
C GLU A 99 -14.60 2.80 14.41
N PRO A 100 -15.81 3.36 14.56
CA PRO A 100 -16.26 3.90 15.84
C PRO A 100 -16.22 2.86 16.97
N GLY A 101 -15.61 3.22 18.10
CA GLY A 101 -15.59 2.39 19.31
C GLY A 101 -14.42 1.41 19.46
N THR A 102 -13.47 1.39 18.51
CA THR A 102 -12.33 0.45 18.52
C THR A 102 -11.04 0.99 19.17
N GLY A 103 -11.09 2.13 19.87
CA GLY A 103 -9.95 2.68 20.61
C GLY A 103 -9.07 3.67 19.85
N GLY A 104 -9.37 3.95 18.58
CA GLY A 104 -8.70 4.99 17.79
C GLY A 104 -7.26 4.66 17.37
N LEU A 105 -6.71 5.44 16.43
CA LEU A 105 -5.30 5.35 16.05
C LEU A 105 -4.44 6.17 17.03
N ASP A 106 -3.51 5.52 17.72
CA ASP A 106 -2.44 6.20 18.46
C ASP A 106 -1.30 6.67 17.53
N GLY A 107 -0.39 7.49 18.05
CA GLY A 107 0.71 8.07 17.26
C GLY A 107 1.66 7.03 16.65
N ASP A 108 1.88 5.89 17.32
CA ASP A 108 2.76 4.82 16.84
C ASP A 108 2.10 4.06 15.68
N ALA A 109 0.80 3.79 15.79
CA ALA A 109 -0.01 3.21 14.73
C ALA A 109 -0.02 4.10 13.49
N VAL A 110 -0.22 5.42 13.66
CA VAL A 110 -0.19 6.37 12.54
C VAL A 110 1.20 6.45 11.91
N PHE A 111 2.26 6.42 12.71
CA PHE A 111 3.64 6.41 12.19
C PHE A 111 3.95 5.15 11.36
N LEU A 112 3.57 3.97 11.85
CA LEU A 112 3.76 2.72 11.10
C LEU A 112 2.92 2.70 9.82
N PHE A 113 1.69 3.20 9.90
CA PHE A 113 0.81 3.34 8.75
C PHE A 113 1.40 4.26 7.68
N GLU A 114 1.91 5.42 8.08
CA GLU A 114 2.58 6.37 7.19
C GLU A 114 3.77 5.74 6.45
N ASN A 115 4.58 4.96 7.15
CA ASN A 115 5.71 4.24 6.58
C ASN A 115 5.27 3.17 5.58
N PHE A 116 4.21 2.43 5.92
CA PHE A 116 3.57 1.46 5.05
C PHE A 116 3.09 2.09 3.73
N VAL A 117 2.28 3.15 3.81
CA VAL A 117 1.72 3.83 2.64
C VAL A 117 2.83 4.37 1.73
N ALA A 118 3.89 4.94 2.32
CA ALA A 118 5.04 5.44 1.59
C ALA A 118 5.84 4.32 0.90
N ALA A 119 6.08 3.20 1.59
CA ALA A 119 6.86 2.08 1.05
C ALA A 119 6.10 1.35 -0.08
N CYS A 120 4.83 0.99 0.12
CA CYS A 120 4.01 0.38 -0.93
C CYS A 120 3.83 1.34 -2.12
N SER A 121 3.66 2.65 -1.90
CA SER A 121 3.61 3.65 -3.00
C SER A 121 4.86 3.62 -3.88
N ARG A 122 6.06 3.59 -3.27
CA ARG A 122 7.32 3.52 -4.02
C ARG A 122 7.43 2.22 -4.81
N PHE A 123 6.95 1.11 -4.25
CA PHE A 123 6.86 -0.15 -4.97
C PHE A 123 5.87 -0.08 -6.14
N PHE A 124 4.70 0.54 -5.98
CA PHE A 124 3.73 0.69 -7.08
C PHE A 124 4.27 1.55 -8.22
N VAL A 125 5.04 2.59 -7.91
CA VAL A 125 5.74 3.39 -8.93
C VAL A 125 6.78 2.55 -9.66
N LEU A 126 7.62 1.79 -8.93
CA LEU A 126 8.60 0.88 -9.53
C LEU A 126 7.91 -0.16 -10.42
N GLY A 127 6.87 -0.83 -9.92
CA GLY A 127 6.10 -1.83 -10.67
C GLY A 127 5.50 -1.23 -11.94
N SER A 128 4.92 -0.03 -11.86
CA SER A 128 4.39 0.67 -13.03
C SER A 128 5.49 0.98 -14.07
N GLN A 129 6.68 1.41 -13.62
CA GLN A 129 7.83 1.67 -14.50
C GLN A 129 8.36 0.40 -15.18
N LEU A 130 8.31 -0.74 -14.50
CA LEU A 130 8.72 -2.02 -15.09
C LEU A 130 7.68 -2.51 -16.11
N LEU A 131 6.40 -2.40 -15.79
CA LEU A 131 5.30 -2.90 -16.63
C LEU A 131 5.11 -2.12 -17.95
N ILE A 132 5.68 -0.92 -18.07
CA ILE A 132 5.73 -0.19 -19.34
C ILE A 132 6.90 -0.60 -20.24
N MET A 133 7.85 -1.41 -19.75
CA MET A 133 8.95 -1.93 -20.55
C MET A 133 8.45 -3.01 -21.50
N GLU A 134 9.02 -3.09 -22.70
CA GLU A 134 8.52 -3.95 -23.78
C GLU A 134 8.82 -5.43 -23.55
N THR A 135 9.89 -5.74 -22.80
CA THR A 135 10.40 -7.11 -22.68
C THR A 135 10.60 -7.55 -21.23
N GLU A 136 10.44 -8.86 -20.98
CA GLU A 136 10.76 -9.47 -19.68
C GLU A 136 12.24 -9.28 -19.31
N GLN A 137 13.14 -9.27 -20.31
CA GLN A 137 14.57 -9.11 -20.08
C GLN A 137 14.94 -7.72 -19.53
N GLU A 138 14.30 -6.66 -20.02
CA GLU A 138 14.47 -5.29 -19.50
C GLU A 138 13.95 -5.19 -18.07
N GLN A 139 12.78 -5.78 -17.80
CA GLN A 139 12.20 -5.85 -16.47
C GLN A 139 13.12 -6.59 -15.50
N HIS A 140 13.62 -7.76 -15.91
CA HIS A 140 14.52 -8.59 -15.12
C HIS A 140 15.84 -7.86 -14.79
N SER A 141 16.46 -7.24 -15.81
CA SER A 141 17.68 -6.43 -15.63
C SER A 141 17.46 -5.32 -14.61
N LYS A 142 16.33 -4.61 -14.69
CA LYS A 142 16.01 -3.53 -13.77
C LYS A 142 15.66 -4.03 -12.36
N LEU A 143 15.03 -5.19 -12.24
CA LEU A 143 14.76 -5.84 -10.95
C LEU A 143 16.04 -6.31 -10.24
N ALA A 144 17.07 -6.68 -11.01
CA ALA A 144 18.37 -7.06 -10.48
C ALA A 144 19.15 -5.85 -9.89
N ASP A 145 18.75 -4.62 -10.19
CA ASP A 145 19.34 -3.43 -9.57
C ASP A 145 19.12 -3.45 -8.05
N ARG A 146 20.17 -3.08 -7.31
CA ARG A 146 20.12 -2.97 -5.83
C ARG A 146 18.99 -2.04 -5.36
N SER A 147 18.69 -0.98 -6.11
CA SER A 147 17.61 -0.04 -5.78
C SER A 147 16.23 -0.70 -5.81
N ALA A 148 15.96 -1.55 -6.83
CA ALA A 148 14.71 -2.28 -6.93
C ALA A 148 14.54 -3.27 -5.77
N SER A 149 15.61 -4.01 -5.46
CA SER A 149 15.63 -4.94 -4.31
C SER A 149 15.33 -4.23 -2.97
N VAL A 150 15.89 -3.04 -2.75
CA VAL A 150 15.62 -2.23 -1.54
C VAL A 150 14.16 -1.77 -1.49
N ILE A 151 13.57 -1.37 -2.62
CA ILE A 151 12.17 -0.94 -2.68
C ILE A 151 11.23 -2.11 -2.37
N VAL A 152 11.47 -3.27 -2.96
CA VAL A 152 10.68 -4.50 -2.73
C VAL A 152 10.74 -4.91 -1.26
N ALA A 153 11.95 -4.99 -0.69
CA ALA A 153 12.15 -5.35 0.71
C ALA A 153 11.51 -4.33 1.67
N ALA A 154 11.58 -3.04 1.34
CA ALA A 154 10.98 -1.99 2.15
C ALA A 154 9.45 -2.08 2.18
N ALA A 155 8.81 -2.34 1.04
CA ALA A 155 7.35 -2.49 0.95
C ALA A 155 6.88 -3.70 1.76
N HIS A 156 7.46 -4.87 1.51
CA HIS A 156 7.13 -6.10 2.24
C HIS A 156 7.36 -5.94 3.75
N GLY A 157 8.52 -5.44 4.16
CA GLY A 157 8.84 -5.21 5.57
C GLY A 157 7.91 -4.20 6.25
N ALA A 158 7.43 -3.18 5.53
CA ALA A 158 6.49 -2.22 6.10
C ALA A 158 5.09 -2.82 6.32
N CYS A 159 4.58 -3.64 5.37
CA CYS A 159 3.34 -4.39 5.56
C CYS A 159 3.41 -5.30 6.79
N HIS A 160 4.47 -6.09 6.92
CA HIS A 160 4.64 -7.01 8.03
C HIS A 160 4.75 -6.32 9.39
N ARG A 161 5.48 -5.21 9.49
CA ARG A 161 5.56 -4.45 10.74
C ARG A 161 4.20 -3.90 11.17
N LEU A 162 3.43 -3.36 10.23
CA LEU A 162 2.10 -2.82 10.52
C LEU A 162 1.13 -3.93 10.96
N LEU A 163 1.11 -5.06 10.25
CA LEU A 163 0.30 -6.21 10.62
C LEU A 163 0.68 -6.77 12.00
N ALA A 164 1.99 -6.94 12.26
CA ALA A 164 2.47 -7.46 13.54
C ALA A 164 2.11 -6.52 14.71
N PHE A 165 2.22 -5.20 14.51
CA PHE A 165 1.79 -4.22 15.50
C PHE A 165 0.29 -4.36 15.80
N ASN A 166 -0.54 -4.44 14.76
CA ASN A 166 -1.98 -4.54 14.92
C ASN A 166 -2.37 -5.81 15.69
N TYR A 167 -1.77 -6.97 15.37
CA TYR A 167 -2.01 -8.22 16.12
C TYR A 167 -1.53 -8.18 17.57
N ALA A 168 -0.42 -7.50 17.87
CA ALA A 168 0.11 -7.40 19.23
C ALA A 168 -0.81 -6.60 20.15
N THR A 169 -1.53 -5.63 19.60
CA THR A 169 -2.45 -4.76 20.34
C THR A 169 -3.90 -5.27 20.42
N GLU A 170 -4.22 -6.39 19.76
CA GLU A 170 -5.53 -7.07 19.83
C GLU A 170 -5.58 -8.16 20.92
N ASN A 171 -4.46 -8.47 21.57
CA ASN A 171 -4.33 -9.46 22.67
C ASN A 171 -3.93 -8.80 23.99
#